data_AF-A0A2T4U826-F1
#
_entry.id   AF-A0A2T4U826-F1
#
_cell.length_a   1.000
_cell.length_b   1.000
_cell.length_c   1.000
_cell.angle_alpha   90.00
_cell.angle_beta   90.00
_cell.angle_gamma   90.00
#
_symmetry.space_group_name_H-M   'P 1'
#
loop_
_entity.id
_entity.type
_entity.pdbx_description
1 polymer ?
#
loop_
_entity_poly.entity_id
_entity_poly.type
_entity_poly.pdbx_seq_one_letter_code
_entity_poly.pdbx_strand_id
1 'polypeptide(L)'
;MKPLEKEDGRLYTEARVKIHGEYETFRVLIDTGRRSTVFNRNKVPHDVLDAVSIGPLKVSSFSVELEDIEEDGIVGLDFLLKTGAKLNLDAMTISSSRT
;
A
#
# COMPACT_ATOMS: atom_id res chain seq x y z
N MET A 1 3.59 3.34 -13.83
CA MET A 1 3.88 2.02 -13.24
C MET A 1 4.87 2.21 -12.10
N LYS A 2 4.84 1.37 -11.06
CA LYS A 2 5.81 1.40 -9.96
C LYS A 2 6.48 0.03 -9.82
N PRO A 3 7.79 -0.05 -9.55
CA PRO A 3 8.48 -1.31 -9.32
C PRO A 3 7.96 -2.05 -8.07
N LEU A 4 8.01 -3.37 -8.15
CA LEU A 4 7.92 -4.30 -7.03
C LEU A 4 9.32 -4.85 -6.74
N GLU A 5 9.63 -5.06 -5.47
CA GLU A 5 10.84 -5.71 -5.01
C GLU A 5 10.49 -7.08 -4.44
N LYS A 6 11.30 -8.10 -4.72
CA LYS A 6 11.15 -9.42 -4.10
C LYS A 6 12.24 -9.61 -3.06
N GLU A 7 11.84 -9.87 -1.82
CA GLU A 7 12.74 -10.16 -0.69
C GLU A 7 12.11 -11.27 0.14
N ASP A 8 12.88 -12.33 0.44
CA ASP A 8 12.43 -13.48 1.25
C ASP A 8 11.07 -14.07 0.83
N GLY A 9 10.84 -14.14 -0.48
CA GLY A 9 9.60 -14.68 -1.06
C GLY A 9 8.39 -13.74 -0.97
N ARG A 10 8.57 -12.52 -0.47
CA ARG A 10 7.54 -11.49 -0.33
C ARG A 10 7.72 -10.37 -1.35
N LEU A 11 6.64 -9.65 -1.65
CA LEU A 11 6.63 -8.56 -2.63
C LEU A 11 6.46 -7.21 -1.93
N TYR A 12 7.43 -6.33 -2.07
CA TYR A 12 7.43 -5.00 -1.47
C TYR A 12 7.34 -3.90 -2.52
N THR A 13 6.88 -2.73 -2.11
CA THR A 13 6.96 -1.49 -2.89
C THR A 13 6.91 -0.29 -1.95
N GLU A 14 7.05 0.91 -2.51
CA GLU A 14 6.89 2.15 -1.76
C GLU A 14 5.46 2.67 -1.89
N ALA A 15 4.83 2.90 -0.74
CA ALA A 15 3.60 3.67 -0.64
C ALA A 15 3.93 5.10 -0.20
N ARG A 16 3.35 6.09 -0.88
CA ARG A 16 3.28 7.47 -0.37
C ARG A 16 1.93 7.67 0.29
N VAL A 17 1.96 8.00 1.57
CA VAL A 17 0.78 8.20 2.40
C VAL A 17 0.72 9.67 2.79
N LYS A 18 -0.47 10.25 2.70
CA LYS A 18 -0.74 11.61 3.13
C LYS A 18 -1.42 11.59 4.49
N ILE A 19 -0.83 12.31 5.45
CA ILE A 19 -1.24 12.37 6.85
C ILE A 19 -1.23 13.84 7.27
N HIS A 20 -2.39 14.39 7.68
CA HIS A 20 -2.53 15.79 8.09
C HIS A 20 -1.93 16.80 7.11
N GLY A 21 -2.10 16.58 5.80
CA GLY A 21 -1.54 17.47 4.78
C GLY A 21 -0.15 17.08 4.27
N GLU A 22 0.65 16.36 5.05
CA GLU A 22 2.04 16.01 4.74
C GLU A 22 2.17 14.62 4.11
N TYR A 23 3.21 14.41 3.30
CA TYR A 23 3.47 13.12 2.68
C TYR A 23 4.64 12.40 3.34
N GLU A 24 4.40 11.16 3.71
CA GLU A 24 5.41 10.21 4.18
C GLU A 24 5.52 9.02 3.22
N THR A 25 6.69 8.41 3.15
CA THR A 25 6.95 7.23 2.29
C THR A 25 7.21 6.03 3.19
N PHE A 26 6.47 4.95 2.95
CA PHE A 26 6.58 3.71 3.70
C PHE A 26 6.92 2.55 2.76
N ARG A 27 7.75 1.62 3.23
CA ARG A 27 7.99 0.37 2.52
C ARG A 27 6.91 -0.62 2.92
N VAL A 28 6.06 -0.99 1.96
CA VAL A 28 4.87 -1.80 2.23
C VAL A 28 4.95 -3.16 1.54
N LEU A 29 4.44 -4.18 2.22
CA LEU A 29 4.20 -5.51 1.68
C LEU A 29 2.92 -5.51 0.84
N ILE A 30 2.93 -6.18 -0.32
CA ILE A 30 1.73 -6.49 -1.08
C ILE A 30 1.24 -7.88 -0.68
N ASP A 31 0.05 -7.96 -0.08
CA ASP A 31 -0.56 -9.21 0.36
C ASP A 31 -1.98 -9.38 -0.19
N THR A 32 -2.11 -10.19 -1.23
CA THR A 32 -3.41 -10.49 -1.85
C THR A 32 -4.27 -11.46 -1.04
N GLY A 33 -3.73 -12.08 0.02
CA GLY A 33 -4.46 -12.90 0.96
C GLY A 33 -5.10 -12.09 2.10
N ARG A 34 -4.63 -10.87 2.35
CA ARG A 34 -5.17 -10.00 3.40
C ARG A 34 -6.34 -9.17 2.87
N ARG A 35 -7.44 -9.16 3.63
CA ARG A 35 -8.65 -8.40 3.25
C ARG A 35 -8.44 -6.89 3.37
N SER A 36 -7.88 -6.45 4.49
CA SER A 36 -7.72 -5.03 4.85
C SER A 36 -6.26 -4.60 4.70
N THR A 37 -6.06 -3.33 4.40
CA THR A 37 -4.75 -2.68 4.45
C THR A 37 -4.42 -2.30 5.90
N VAL A 38 -3.20 -2.59 6.32
CA VAL A 38 -2.73 -2.41 7.69
C VAL A 38 -1.48 -1.56 7.70
N PHE A 39 -1.37 -0.64 8.64
CA PHE A 39 -0.14 0.11 8.89
C PHE A 39 0.36 -0.15 10.31
N ASN A 40 1.66 -0.03 10.48
CA ASN A 40 2.28 -0.10 11.79
C ASN A 40 1.79 1.05 12.67
N ARG A 41 1.20 0.74 13.82
CA ARG A 41 0.65 1.74 14.75
C ARG A 41 1.68 2.72 15.31
N ASN A 42 2.96 2.37 15.26
CA ASN A 42 4.06 3.23 15.71
C ASN A 42 4.54 4.19 14.60
N LYS A 43 4.11 3.98 13.36
CA LYS A 43 4.48 4.77 12.18
C LYS A 43 3.36 5.68 11.71
N VAL A 44 2.11 5.23 11.88
CA VAL A 44 0.93 5.94 11.41
C VAL A 44 0.04 6.30 12.60
N PRO A 45 -0.32 7.59 12.79
CA PRO A 45 -0.95 8.06 14.01
C PRO A 45 -2.47 7.83 14.10
N HIS A 46 -3.15 7.52 13.00
CA HIS A 46 -4.60 7.28 12.96
C HIS A 46 -5.01 6.39 11.80
N ASP A 47 -6.18 5.79 11.91
CA ASP A 47 -6.76 4.76 11.04
C ASP A 47 -7.42 5.32 9.77
N VAL A 48 -7.46 6.64 9.58
CA VAL A 48 -8.01 7.29 8.37
C VAL A 48 -7.00 8.23 7.73
N LEU A 49 -6.43 7.82 6.61
CA LEU A 49 -5.37 8.53 5.90
C LEU A 49 -5.97 9.50 4.86
N ASP A 50 -5.40 10.70 4.73
CA ASP A 50 -5.86 11.69 3.75
C ASP A 50 -5.77 11.14 2.33
N ALA A 51 -4.69 10.39 2.05
CA ALA A 51 -4.53 9.65 0.81
C ALA A 51 -3.50 8.53 0.97
N VAL A 52 -3.65 7.46 0.20
CA VAL A 52 -2.62 6.43 0.01
C VAL A 52 -2.35 6.31 -1.48
N SER A 53 -1.09 6.23 -1.86
CA SER A 53 -0.69 6.01 -3.25
C SER A 53 0.47 5.04 -3.41
N ILE A 54 0.37 4.18 -4.41
CA ILE A 54 1.41 3.23 -4.82
C ILE A 54 1.59 3.40 -6.32
N GLY A 55 2.60 4.19 -6.69
CA GLY A 55 2.79 4.58 -8.08
C GLY A 55 1.57 5.30 -8.65
N PRO A 56 0.94 4.77 -9.73
CA PRO A 56 -0.26 5.38 -10.32
C PRO A 56 -1.55 5.08 -9.54
N LEU A 57 -1.52 4.15 -8.56
CA LEU A 57 -2.67 3.80 -7.75
C LEU A 57 -2.85 4.85 -6.65
N LYS A 58 -4.03 5.43 -6.52
CA LYS A 58 -4.31 6.43 -5.47
C LYS A 58 -5.74 6.29 -4.95
N VAL A 59 -5.88 6.39 -3.63
CA VAL A 59 -7.16 6.51 -2.94
C VAL A 59 -7.07 7.68 -1.97
N SER A 60 -8.06 8.57 -1.99
CA SER A 60 -8.23 9.63 -0.98
C SER A 60 -9.11 9.14 0.16
N SER A 61 -8.90 9.67 1.37
CA SER A 61 -9.69 9.34 2.57
C SER A 61 -9.84 7.82 2.76
N PHE A 62 -8.71 7.17 3.01
CA PHE A 62 -8.62 5.72 3.05
C PHE A 62 -8.49 5.22 4.49
N SER A 63 -9.42 4.34 4.90
CA SER A 63 -9.37 3.71 6.21
C SER A 63 -8.45 2.48 6.18
N VAL A 64 -7.63 2.34 7.21
CA VAL A 64 -6.66 1.26 7.40
C VAL A 64 -6.79 0.70 8.82
N GLU A 65 -6.32 -0.52 9.05
CA GLU A 65 -6.17 -1.06 10.40
C GLU A 65 -4.79 -0.69 10.96
N LEU A 66 -4.68 -0.48 12.28
CA LEU A 66 -3.42 -0.18 12.96
C LEU A 66 -3.02 -1.31 13.90
N GLU A 67 -1.97 -2.03 13.53
CA GLU A 67 -1.46 -3.20 14.25
C GLU A 67 0.00 -3.01 14.66
N ASP A 68 0.43 -3.85 15.61
CA ASP A 68 1.84 -3.98 15.96
C ASP A 68 2.45 -5.07 15.08
N ILE A 69 3.08 -4.64 13.98
CA ILE A 69 3.67 -5.48 12.92
C ILE A 69 5.11 -5.06 12.68
N GLU A 70 5.91 -5.91 12.03
CA GLU A 70 7.31 -5.59 11.73
C GLU A 70 7.44 -4.66 10.52
N GLU A 71 6.58 -4.84 9.51
CA GLU A 71 6.54 -4.02 8.30
C GLU A 71 6.01 -2.61 8.59
N ASP A 72 6.38 -1.60 7.79
CA ASP A 72 5.77 -0.27 7.91
C ASP A 72 4.27 -0.32 7.55
N GLY A 73 3.89 -1.21 6.61
CA GLY A 73 2.51 -1.50 6.26
C GLY A 73 2.34 -2.69 5.33
N ILE A 74 1.12 -3.21 5.27
CA ILE A 74 0.68 -4.33 4.44
C ILE A 74 -0.52 -3.87 3.62
N VAL A 75 -0.43 -3.94 2.31
CA VAL A 75 -1.47 -3.55 1.36
C VAL A 75 -2.35 -4.75 1.05
N GLY A 76 -3.61 -4.66 1.48
CA GLY A 76 -4.61 -5.70 1.30
C GLY A 76 -5.50 -5.51 0.07
N LEU A 77 -6.44 -6.43 -0.09
CA LEU A 77 -7.39 -6.44 -1.20
C LEU A 77 -8.29 -5.20 -1.26
N ASP A 78 -8.62 -4.59 -0.13
CA ASP A 78 -9.42 -3.36 -0.07
C ASP A 78 -8.80 -2.22 -0.91
N PHE A 79 -7.50 -1.97 -0.80
CA PHE A 79 -6.79 -0.98 -1.60
C PHE A 79 -6.62 -1.47 -3.04
N LEU A 80 -6.16 -2.72 -3.22
CA LEU A 80 -5.86 -3.29 -4.54
C LEU A 80 -7.09 -3.32 -5.45
N LEU A 81 -8.24 -3.76 -4.94
CA LEU A 81 -9.50 -3.80 -5.71
C LEU A 81 -10.05 -2.40 -5.97
N LYS A 82 -10.00 -1.51 -4.98
CA LYS A 82 -10.51 -0.13 -5.12
C LYS A 82 -9.76 0.65 -6.19
N THR A 83 -8.45 0.40 -6.31
CA THR A 83 -7.60 1.04 -7.33
C THR A 83 -7.55 0.26 -8.64
N GLY A 84 -8.10 -0.96 -8.69
CA GLY A 84 -8.02 -1.84 -9.85
C GLY A 84 -6.57 -2.23 -10.16
N ALA A 85 -5.78 -2.55 -9.12
CA ALA A 85 -4.38 -2.88 -9.23
C ALA A 85 -4.13 -4.10 -10.12
N LYS A 86 -3.08 -4.03 -10.94
CA LYS A 86 -2.51 -5.13 -11.71
C LYS A 86 -1.08 -5.37 -11.26
N LEU A 87 -0.82 -6.58 -10.77
CA LEU A 87 0.53 -7.06 -10.45
C LEU A 87 1.07 -7.81 -11.67
N ASN A 88 2.19 -7.35 -12.19
CA ASN A 88 2.94 -8.05 -13.23
C ASN A 88 4.23 -8.59 -12.59
N LEU A 89 4.31 -9.91 -12.43
CA LEU A 89 5.44 -10.57 -11.80
C LEU A 89 6.61 -10.80 -12.76
N ASP A 90 6.38 -10.80 -14.07
CA ASP A 90 7.45 -10.90 -15.07
C ASP A 90 8.21 -9.58 -15.16
N ALA A 91 7.47 -8.46 -15.19
CA ALA A 91 8.03 -7.12 -15.23
C ALA A 91 8.34 -6.55 -13.84
N MET A 92 7.99 -7.26 -12.77
CA MET A 92 8.10 -6.81 -11.37
C MET A 92 7.51 -5.41 -11.16
N THR A 93 6.25 -5.21 -11.54
CA THR A 93 5.58 -3.90 -11.45
C THR A 93 4.14 -3.98 -10.96
N ILE A 94 3.69 -2.88 -10.37
CA ILE A 94 2.30 -2.62 -10.04
C ILE A 94 1.77 -1.42 -10.85
N SER A 95 0.54 -1.54 -11.34
CA SER A 95 -0.09 -0.56 -12.22
C SER A 95 -1.62 -0.52 -12.05
N SER A 96 -2.27 0.52 -12.58
CA SER A 96 -3.74 0.65 -12.60
C SER A 96 -4.32 -0.02 -13.83
N SER A 97 -5.45 -0.71 -13.67
CA SER A 97 -6.31 -1.16 -14.77
C SER A 97 -7.22 -0.06 -15.31
N ARG A 98 -7.45 0.99 -14.53
CA ARG A 98 -8.30 2.13 -14.88
C ARG A 98 -7.39 3.21 -15.47
N THR A 99 -7.35 3.27 -16.79
CA THR A 99 -6.92 4.42 -17.61
C THR A 99 -8.11 5.27 -17.96
#